data_AF-A0A969C5D4-F1
#
_entry.id   AF-A0A969C5D4-F1
#
_cell.length_a   1.000
_cell.length_b   1.000
_cell.length_c   1.000
_cell.angle_alpha   90.00
_cell.angle_beta   90.00
_cell.angle_gamma   90.00
#
_symmetry.space_group_name_H-M   'P 1'
#
loop_
_entity.id
_entity.type
_entity.pdbx_description
1 polymer ?
#
loop_
_entity_poly.entity_id
_entity_poly.type
_entity_poly.pdbx_seq_one_letter_code
_entity_poly.pdbx_strand_id
1 'polypeptide(L)'
;MKTLCQPLRFRAAYTLSKAFNYANDDQIPFSNGPINSNNLQLEYGPTPNDQRHRFTMAGNVELPFGFRLSPIITLASGVPMDIILPSGQSRIPVIQRNAGGRFFKNVGELNTFLTAYNANLPVANRLPLAPSNAKFNDTFQFG
;
A
#
# COMPACT_ATOMS: atom_id res chain seq x y z
N MET A 1 -33.29 4.26 42.03
CA MET A 1 -31.85 4.39 41.75
C MET A 1 -31.71 4.74 40.27
N LYS A 2 -31.38 6.00 39.92
CA LYS A 2 -31.24 6.43 38.52
C LYS A 2 -29.87 5.94 38.01
N THR A 3 -29.84 4.94 37.14
CA THR A 3 -28.65 4.63 36.34
C THR A 3 -28.50 5.76 35.34
N LEU A 4 -27.70 6.76 35.69
CA LEU A 4 -27.32 7.83 34.78
C LEU A 4 -26.49 7.19 33.67
N CYS A 5 -27.09 6.90 32.53
CA CYS A 5 -26.33 6.53 31.34
C CYS A 5 -25.48 7.76 30.99
N GLN A 6 -24.19 7.69 31.31
CA GLN A 6 -23.28 8.80 31.07
C GLN A 6 -23.09 8.99 29.56
N PRO A 7 -22.86 10.23 29.09
CA PRO A 7 -22.71 10.49 27.67
C PRO A 7 -21.46 9.77 27.15
N LEU A 8 -21.65 8.94 26.12
CA LEU A 8 -20.56 8.41 25.29
C LEU A 8 -19.70 9.59 24.80
N ARG A 9 -18.41 9.57 25.11
CA ARG A 9 -17.45 10.55 24.58
C ARG A 9 -16.56 9.85 23.59
N PHE A 10 -16.52 10.33 22.35
CA PHE A 10 -15.60 9.80 21.36
C PHE A 10 -14.97 10.93 20.56
N ARG A 11 -13.81 10.61 19.97
CA ARG A 11 -13.12 11.43 18.98
C ARG A 11 -12.82 10.53 17.80
N ALA A 12 -13.07 11.04 16.61
CA ALA A 12 -12.72 10.35 15.37
C ALA A 12 -12.01 11.34 14.45
N ALA A 13 -11.06 10.84 13.69
CA ALA A 13 -10.36 11.58 12.65
C ALA A 13 -10.20 10.68 11.42
N TYR A 14 -10.30 11.30 10.25
CA TYR A 14 -10.06 10.66 8.98
C TYR A 14 -9.09 11.53 8.18
N THR A 15 -8.08 10.90 7.62
CA THR A 15 -7.08 11.55 6.76
C THR A 15 -7.10 10.88 5.40
N LEU A 16 -7.26 11.71 4.36
CA LEU A 16 -7.00 11.35 2.97
C LEU A 16 -5.70 12.03 2.55
N SER A 17 -4.69 11.25 2.19
CA SER A 17 -3.39 11.78 1.77
C SER A 17 -2.90 11.14 0.48
N LYS A 18 -2.03 11.85 -0.24
CA LYS A 18 -1.43 11.40 -1.49
C LYS A 18 -0.04 12.01 -1.62
N ALA A 19 0.97 11.17 -1.70
CA ALA A 19 2.35 11.60 -1.88
C ALA A 19 3.03 10.86 -3.04
N PHE A 20 3.82 11.59 -3.84
CA PHE A 20 4.57 11.07 -4.99
C PHE A 20 5.99 11.63 -4.98
N ASN A 21 6.98 10.83 -5.41
CA ASN A 21 8.37 11.24 -5.53
C ASN A 21 9.08 10.51 -6.69
N TYR A 22 10.22 11.07 -7.13
CA TYR A 22 11.11 10.44 -8.13
C TYR A 22 12.21 9.58 -7.48
N ALA A 23 12.32 9.60 -6.16
CA ALA A 23 13.28 8.83 -5.39
C ALA A 23 12.74 8.64 -3.97
N ASN A 24 12.85 7.43 -3.41
CA ASN A 24 12.62 7.21 -1.99
C ASN A 24 13.76 7.92 -1.24
N ASP A 25 13.41 8.89 -0.40
CA ASP A 25 14.29 9.75 0.41
C ASP A 25 15.17 8.98 1.44
N ASP A 26 15.26 7.66 1.32
CA ASP A 26 16.01 6.73 2.19
C ASP A 26 17.14 6.00 1.42
N GLN A 27 17.37 6.34 0.16
CA GLN A 27 18.44 5.71 -0.64
C GLN A 27 19.74 6.53 -0.56
N ILE A 28 20.39 6.48 0.61
CA ILE A 28 21.84 6.72 0.71
C ILE A 28 22.50 5.34 0.93
N PRO A 29 23.35 4.86 0.01
CA PRO A 29 23.96 5.57 -1.11
C PRO A 29 23.17 5.45 -2.43
N PHE A 30 23.45 6.35 -3.37
CA PHE A 30 22.90 6.49 -4.73
C PHE A 30 23.13 5.29 -5.68
N SER A 31 23.15 4.06 -5.16
CA SER A 31 23.58 2.86 -5.89
C SER A 31 22.59 2.41 -6.97
N ASN A 32 21.35 2.90 -6.96
CA ASN A 32 20.30 2.47 -7.87
C ASN A 32 19.85 3.65 -8.75
N GLY A 33 20.43 3.75 -9.95
CA GLY A 33 19.98 4.68 -10.97
C GLY A 33 18.56 4.37 -11.48
N PRO A 34 18.00 5.25 -12.32
CA PRO A 34 16.71 5.00 -12.95
C PRO A 34 16.75 3.70 -13.78
N ILE A 35 15.64 2.94 -13.79
CA ILE A 35 15.53 1.72 -14.60
C ILE A 35 15.62 2.03 -16.10
N ASN A 36 15.23 3.25 -16.48
CA ASN A 36 15.34 3.79 -17.82
C ASN A 36 15.68 5.28 -17.74
N SER A 37 16.95 5.63 -17.99
CA SER A 37 17.42 7.02 -17.99
C SER A 37 16.74 7.91 -19.03
N ASN A 38 16.18 7.33 -20.10
CA ASN A 38 15.44 8.07 -21.13
C ASN A 38 13.96 8.29 -20.74
N ASN A 39 13.46 7.64 -19.70
CA ASN A 39 12.08 7.80 -19.24
C ASN A 39 11.98 7.81 -17.71
N LEU A 40 12.27 8.98 -17.13
CA LEU A 40 12.22 9.20 -15.69
C LEU A 40 10.80 9.14 -15.10
N GLN A 41 9.74 9.19 -15.93
CA GLN A 41 8.36 9.06 -15.44
C GLN A 41 8.09 7.69 -14.79
N LEU A 42 8.89 6.67 -15.14
CA LEU A 42 8.83 5.36 -14.50
C LEU A 42 9.35 5.39 -13.06
N GLU A 43 10.19 6.37 -12.71
CA GLU A 43 10.68 6.57 -11.35
C GLU A 43 9.73 7.42 -10.51
N TYR A 44 8.86 8.21 -11.14
CA TYR A 44 7.82 8.95 -10.44
C TYR A 44 6.72 8.02 -9.96
N GLY A 45 6.61 7.86 -8.65
CA GLY A 45 5.65 6.93 -8.06
C GLY A 45 5.21 7.33 -6.66
N PRO A 46 4.23 6.62 -6.09
CA PRO A 46 3.81 6.81 -4.72
C PRO A 46 4.97 6.64 -3.73
N THR A 47 5.01 7.41 -2.65
CA THR A 47 6.04 7.24 -1.61
C THR A 47 5.79 5.97 -0.78
N PRO A 48 6.79 5.27 -0.24
CA PRO A 48 6.59 3.98 0.44
C PRO A 48 5.69 4.05 1.69
N ASN A 49 5.56 5.23 2.27
CA ASN A 49 4.71 5.52 3.43
C ASN A 49 3.35 6.15 3.04
N ASP A 50 3.02 6.23 1.75
CA ASP A 50 1.75 6.79 1.26
C ASP A 50 0.55 5.91 1.67
N GLN A 51 0.02 6.15 2.86
CA GLN A 51 -1.27 5.60 3.30
C GLN A 51 -2.39 6.54 2.87
N ARG A 52 -3.13 6.14 1.82
CA ARG A 52 -4.19 7.00 1.26
C ARG A 52 -5.31 7.24 2.25
N HIS A 53 -5.75 6.21 2.95
CA HIS A 53 -6.86 6.29 3.89
C HIS A 53 -6.37 5.92 5.27
N ARG A 54 -6.54 6.82 6.24
CA ARG A 54 -6.30 6.53 7.65
C ARG A 54 -7.47 7.03 8.48
N PHE A 55 -8.06 6.13 9.24
CA PHE A 55 -9.14 6.41 10.18
C PHE A 55 -8.67 6.04 11.59
N THR A 56 -8.88 6.95 12.53
CA THR A 56 -8.58 6.72 13.95
C THR A 56 -9.77 7.16 14.79
N MET A 57 -10.21 6.30 15.70
CA MET A 57 -11.28 6.59 16.65
C MET A 57 -10.84 6.20 18.06
N ALA A 58 -11.14 7.05 19.03
CA ALA A 58 -10.96 6.78 20.45
C ALA A 58 -12.24 7.16 21.21
N GLY A 59 -12.72 6.26 22.05
CA GLY A 59 -13.97 6.42 22.81
C GLY A 59 -13.79 6.19 24.29
N ASN A 60 -14.75 6.66 25.08
CA ASN A 60 -14.97 6.29 26.48
C ASN A 60 -16.47 6.11 26.69
N VAL A 61 -16.85 4.91 27.12
CA VAL A 61 -18.22 4.55 27.48
C VAL A 61 -18.24 3.98 28.89
N GLU A 62 -19.13 4.50 29.71
CA GLU A 62 -19.43 3.90 31.01
C GLU A 62 -20.59 2.92 30.85
N LEU A 63 -20.35 1.70 31.30
CA LEU A 63 -21.30 0.61 31.28
C LEU A 63 -21.92 0.45 32.69
N PRO A 64 -23.06 -0.24 32.82
CA PRO A 64 -23.63 -0.58 34.12
C PRO A 64 -22.63 -1.32 35.02
N PHE A 65 -22.90 -1.34 36.33
CA PHE A 65 -22.04 -2.00 37.33
C PHE A 65 -20.65 -1.38 37.51
N GLY A 66 -20.45 -0.13 37.07
CA GLY A 66 -19.19 0.60 37.24
C GLY A 66 -18.10 0.21 36.23
N PHE A 67 -18.44 -0.57 35.21
CA PHE A 67 -17.51 -0.89 34.13
C PHE A 67 -17.28 0.33 33.25
N ARG A 68 -16.04 0.50 32.78
CA ARG A 68 -15.67 1.54 31.81
C ARG A 68 -14.90 0.91 30.67
N LEU A 69 -15.32 1.21 29.44
CA LEU A 69 -14.67 0.74 28.22
C LEU A 69 -14.12 1.94 27.44
N SER A 70 -12.85 1.85 27.05
CA SER A 70 -12.15 2.90 26.32
C SER A 70 -11.55 2.36 25.02
N PRO A 71 -12.36 2.18 23.95
CA PRO A 71 -11.87 1.59 22.71
C PRO A 71 -10.97 2.57 21.94
N ILE A 72 -9.94 2.04 21.31
CA ILE A 72 -9.12 2.72 20.30
C ILE A 72 -9.13 1.85 19.06
N ILE A 73 -9.47 2.44 17.91
CA ILE A 73 -9.54 1.75 16.62
C ILE A 73 -8.72 2.55 15.61
N THR A 74 -7.77 1.89 14.95
CA THR A 74 -7.02 2.46 13.83
C THR A 74 -7.19 1.57 12.60
N LEU A 75 -7.63 2.17 11.50
CA LEU A 75 -7.74 1.53 10.19
C LEU A 75 -6.89 2.31 9.20
N ALA A 76 -5.97 1.64 8.52
CA ALA A 76 -5.15 2.25 7.49
C ALA A 76 -5.16 1.43 6.20
N SER A 77 -5.23 2.09 5.04
CA SER A 77 -5.05 1.43 3.75
C SER A 77 -3.61 0.93 3.60
N GLY A 78 -3.44 -0.15 2.82
CA GLY A 78 -2.12 -0.61 2.38
C GLY A 78 -1.25 0.49 1.77
N VAL A 79 0.04 0.37 2.04
CA VAL A 79 1.11 1.20 1.47
C VAL A 79 1.47 0.78 0.04
N PRO A 80 1.97 1.67 -0.82
CA PRO A 80 2.46 1.26 -2.13
C PRO A 80 3.71 0.36 -2.00
N MET A 81 3.97 -0.48 -3.01
CA MET A 81 5.08 -1.43 -3.03
C MET A 81 5.58 -1.69 -4.44
N ASP A 82 6.86 -2.01 -4.58
CA ASP A 82 7.43 -2.51 -5.83
C ASP A 82 7.22 -4.01 -5.99
N ILE A 83 7.00 -4.45 -7.23
CA ILE A 83 7.01 -5.87 -7.60
C ILE A 83 8.37 -6.17 -8.21
N ILE A 84 9.17 -6.92 -7.47
CA ILE A 84 10.54 -7.28 -7.84
C ILE A 84 10.53 -8.56 -8.68
N LEU A 85 11.30 -8.56 -9.75
CA LEU A 85 11.52 -9.74 -10.60
C LEU A 85 12.25 -10.83 -9.81
N PRO A 86 12.13 -12.11 -10.20
CA PRO A 86 12.77 -13.23 -9.48
C PRO A 86 14.28 -13.11 -9.30
N SER A 87 14.98 -12.35 -10.15
CA SER A 87 16.41 -12.07 -10.01
C SER A 87 16.74 -11.21 -8.79
N GLY A 88 15.77 -10.56 -8.16
CA GLY A 88 15.96 -9.64 -7.04
C GLY A 88 16.61 -8.31 -7.42
N GLN A 89 17.06 -8.16 -8.68
CA GLN A 89 17.86 -7.01 -9.12
C GLN A 89 17.00 -5.83 -9.56
N SER A 90 15.78 -6.08 -10.04
CA SER A 90 14.96 -5.05 -10.68
C SER A 90 13.48 -5.29 -10.45
N ARG A 91 12.74 -4.18 -10.36
CA ARG A 91 11.27 -4.17 -10.45
C ARG A 91 10.80 -4.38 -11.89
N ILE A 92 9.49 -4.57 -12.07
CA ILE A 92 8.86 -4.57 -13.40
C ILE A 92 9.14 -3.21 -14.07
N PRO A 93 9.81 -3.18 -15.25
CA PRO A 93 10.33 -1.94 -15.84
C PRO A 93 9.29 -1.06 -16.52
N VAL A 94 8.06 -1.53 -16.66
CA VAL A 94 6.99 -0.84 -17.41
C VAL A 94 5.92 -0.19 -16.55
N ILE A 95 6.10 -0.23 -15.23
CA ILE A 95 5.22 0.44 -14.28
C ILE A 95 6.00 1.47 -13.48
N GLN A 96 5.28 2.38 -12.84
CA GLN A 96 5.86 3.35 -11.93
C GLN A 96 6.45 2.67 -10.69
N ARG A 97 7.44 3.32 -10.08
CA ARG A 97 8.03 2.89 -8.80
C ARG A 97 6.96 2.86 -7.69
N ASN A 98 7.07 1.90 -6.78
CA ASN A 98 6.13 1.55 -5.71
C ASN A 98 4.67 1.33 -6.17
N ALA A 99 4.38 1.25 -7.47
CA ALA A 99 3.01 1.28 -7.95
C ALA A 99 2.32 -0.09 -7.97
N GLY A 100 3.00 -1.17 -7.56
CA GLY A 100 2.48 -2.54 -7.58
C GLY A 100 1.14 -2.69 -6.87
N GLY A 101 1.07 -2.32 -5.59
CA GLY A 101 -0.17 -2.36 -4.80
C GLY A 101 -1.24 -1.32 -5.19
N ARG A 102 -0.89 -0.38 -6.10
CA ARG A 102 -1.84 0.58 -6.68
C ARG A 102 -2.48 0.04 -7.95
N PHE A 103 -1.73 -0.69 -8.77
CA PHE A 103 -2.23 -1.23 -10.04
C PHE A 103 -2.84 -2.62 -9.92
N PHE A 104 -2.36 -3.45 -9.00
CA PHE A 104 -2.75 -4.85 -8.90
C PHE A 104 -3.21 -5.18 -7.49
N LYS A 105 -4.37 -5.83 -7.40
CA LYS A 105 -5.00 -6.31 -6.16
C LYS A 105 -4.82 -7.80 -5.93
N ASN A 106 -4.32 -8.51 -6.92
CA ASN A 106 -4.08 -9.94 -6.83
C ASN A 106 -3.15 -10.40 -7.95
N VAL A 107 -2.69 -11.65 -7.81
CA VAL A 107 -1.83 -12.31 -8.79
C VAL A 107 -2.51 -12.44 -10.17
N GLY A 108 -3.84 -12.60 -10.21
CA GLY A 108 -4.59 -12.74 -11.46
C GLY A 108 -4.53 -11.47 -12.30
N GLU A 109 -4.75 -10.31 -11.70
CA GLU A 109 -4.60 -9.00 -12.35
C GLU A 109 -3.17 -8.77 -12.84
N LEU A 110 -2.17 -9.06 -11.99
CA LEU A 110 -0.76 -8.95 -12.37
C LEU A 110 -0.43 -9.85 -13.57
N ASN A 111 -0.81 -11.13 -13.53
CA ASN A 111 -0.51 -12.07 -14.60
C ASN A 111 -1.26 -11.76 -15.89
N THR A 112 -2.48 -11.20 -15.79
CA THR A 112 -3.23 -10.71 -16.96
C THR A 112 -2.47 -9.57 -17.64
N PHE A 113 -1.99 -8.59 -16.86
CA PHE A 113 -1.15 -7.51 -17.37
C PHE A 113 0.15 -8.02 -17.98
N LEU A 114 0.88 -8.90 -17.28
CA LEU A 114 2.14 -9.45 -17.76
C LEU A 114 1.96 -10.27 -19.04
N THR A 115 0.87 -11.03 -19.16
CA THR A 115 0.55 -11.79 -20.37
C THR A 115 0.30 -10.87 -21.56
N ALA A 116 -0.50 -9.82 -21.37
CA ALA A 116 -0.75 -8.82 -22.41
C ALA A 116 0.53 -8.07 -22.82
N TYR A 117 1.38 -7.73 -21.86
CA TYR A 117 2.67 -7.11 -22.12
C TYR A 117 3.61 -8.04 -22.91
N ASN A 118 3.74 -9.29 -22.46
CA ASN A 118 4.60 -10.30 -23.06
C ASN A 118 4.17 -10.72 -24.48
N ALA A 119 2.90 -10.53 -24.85
CA ALA A 119 2.40 -10.82 -26.19
C ALA A 119 3.11 -9.99 -27.27
N ASN A 120 3.59 -8.79 -26.91
CA ASN A 120 4.29 -7.88 -27.82
C ASN A 120 5.81 -8.05 -27.82
N LEU A 121 6.33 -9.06 -27.11
CA LEU A 121 7.76 -9.26 -26.90
C LEU A 121 8.26 -10.58 -27.49
N PRO A 122 9.51 -10.60 -28.01
CA PRO A 122 10.22 -11.83 -28.29
C PRO A 122 10.27 -12.71 -27.04
N VAL A 123 10.23 -14.04 -27.21
CA VAL A 123 10.19 -15.01 -26.11
C VAL A 123 11.33 -14.78 -25.10
N ALA A 124 12.53 -14.44 -25.58
CA ALA A 124 13.71 -14.19 -24.77
C ALA A 124 13.57 -12.98 -23.81
N ASN A 125 12.67 -12.05 -24.11
CA ASN A 125 12.51 -10.78 -23.36
C ASN A 125 11.24 -10.77 -22.49
N ARG A 126 10.49 -11.87 -22.44
CA ARG A 126 9.25 -11.94 -21.67
C ARG A 126 9.51 -11.90 -20.17
N LEU A 127 8.69 -11.16 -19.46
CA LEU A 127 8.71 -11.11 -18.00
C LEU A 127 8.09 -12.38 -17.42
N PRO A 128 8.65 -12.94 -16.33
CA PRO A 128 8.09 -14.11 -15.67
C PRO A 128 6.73 -13.78 -15.03
N LEU A 129 5.80 -14.73 -15.08
CA LEU A 129 4.53 -14.63 -14.37
C LEU A 129 4.74 -14.82 -12.87
N ALA A 130 3.91 -14.15 -12.07
CA ALA A 130 3.94 -14.28 -10.63
C ALA A 130 3.32 -15.62 -10.18
N PRO A 131 3.88 -16.26 -9.15
CA PRO A 131 3.35 -17.50 -8.60
C PRO A 131 2.01 -17.25 -7.90
N SER A 132 1.14 -18.26 -7.88
CA SER A 132 -0.23 -18.15 -7.33
C SER A 132 -0.30 -17.77 -5.84
N ASN A 133 0.79 -17.95 -5.10
CA ASN A 133 0.91 -17.60 -3.69
C ASN A 133 1.42 -16.16 -3.44
N ALA A 134 1.66 -15.36 -4.49
CA ALA A 134 2.09 -13.98 -4.36
C ALA A 134 1.11 -13.15 -3.51
N LYS A 135 1.64 -12.37 -2.57
CA LYS A 135 0.85 -11.58 -1.62
C LYS A 135 0.82 -10.12 -2.04
N PHE A 136 -0.36 -9.53 -1.91
CA PHE A 136 -0.62 -8.11 -2.15
C PHE A 136 -1.22 -7.49 -0.87
N ASN A 137 -1.12 -6.17 -0.71
CA ASN A 137 -1.43 -5.51 0.57
C ASN A 137 -2.82 -4.87 0.62
N ASP A 138 -3.80 -5.51 0.01
CA ASP A 138 -5.08 -4.89 -0.37
C ASP A 138 -6.07 -4.75 0.80
N THR A 139 -5.63 -5.06 2.01
CA THR A 139 -6.46 -5.04 3.20
C THR A 139 -6.16 -3.82 4.07
N PHE A 140 -7.19 -3.35 4.76
CA PHE A 140 -6.97 -2.39 5.84
C PHE A 140 -6.16 -3.08 6.94
N GLN A 141 -5.09 -2.41 7.36
CA GLN A 141 -4.32 -2.83 8.51
C GLN A 141 -5.01 -2.32 9.78
N PHE A 142 -5.16 -3.21 10.75
CA PHE A 142 -5.61 -2.90 12.10
C PHE A 142 -4.36 -2.67 12.96
N GLY A 143 -4.34 -1.53 13.65
CA GLY A 143 -3.30 -1.18 14.63
C GLY A 143 -3.79 -1.36 16.05
#